data_AF-A0A7K0S377-F1
#
_entry.id   AF-A0A7K0S377-F1
#
_cell.length_a   1.000
_cell.length_b   1.000
_cell.length_c   1.000
_cell.angle_alpha   90.00
_cell.angle_beta   90.00
_cell.angle_gamma   90.00
#
_symmetry.space_group_name_H-M   'P 1'
#
loop_
_entity.id
_entity.type
_entity.pdbx_description
1 polymer ?
#
loop_
_entity_poly.entity_id
_entity_poly.type
_entity_poly.pdbx_seq_one_letter_code
_entity_poly.pdbx_strand_id
1 'polypeptide(L)'
;IIGISLFRPGPVKADMISPFLKTRHGFAQRAFIHDDLEEILDETEGVVVFHEQVIRIIAKMTGVTYADGDQKRRLLGTREGQQEVCDWFYSLALSRGYEMKTVDTVWKVLRDFASFGFCKAHAAAFALPTYQSGWLKTHYTAAFIAGVLTHDPGMYPKRLLIDEARQWGIEIAPVDVNKSDAVYRVEKTTAPARAPFEAVNTKASGELLTLPDARGYAIRMSLADISGISSEEIQNIVRARPYLDLADFIYRSKASVPTTEALVNIGAFDEICGVGKNGVNRRDLYIHLQELQKISGNKKKVDSSQLSFNLLTSDIESLGLPDITQEEQLKAELKVLGMDVSSHLLAPYGQFLNSIGVTKSSDLIKARSGASVVVVGVKVALQTPPIRTGKRVMFLTLDDGHGCNDLTFFESAQENFAYLIRNTSLILARGEIRRTGPRGVSIRATGAWDLKDAYSSWKNESKIAK
;
A
#
# COMPACT_ATOMS: atom_id res chain seq x y z
N ILE A 1 -8.43 -1.11 -18.81
CA ILE A 1 -9.85 -0.78 -19.10
C ILE A 1 -10.78 -1.87 -18.54
N ILE A 2 -10.82 -3.06 -19.14
CA ILE A 2 -11.75 -4.15 -18.77
C ILE A 2 -11.66 -4.54 -17.29
N GLY A 3 -10.45 -4.63 -16.72
CA GLY A 3 -10.27 -4.95 -15.30
C GLY A 3 -11.02 -3.99 -14.35
N ILE A 4 -10.95 -2.68 -14.59
CA ILE A 4 -11.65 -1.67 -13.78
C ILE A 4 -13.18 -1.87 -13.89
N SER A 5 -13.66 -2.28 -15.06
CA SER A 5 -15.09 -2.47 -15.32
C SER A 5 -15.64 -3.78 -14.74
N LEU A 6 -14.85 -4.85 -14.69
CA LEU A 6 -15.29 -6.17 -14.21
C LEU A 6 -15.17 -6.35 -12.69
N PHE A 7 -14.16 -5.77 -12.03
CA PHE A 7 -13.94 -5.97 -10.59
C PHE A 7 -14.85 -5.09 -9.72
N ARG A 8 -16.16 -5.34 -9.77
CA ARG A 8 -17.20 -4.63 -9.01
C ARG A 8 -18.27 -5.61 -8.49
N PRO A 9 -19.00 -5.29 -7.40
CA PRO A 9 -19.96 -6.22 -6.79
C PRO A 9 -21.04 -6.76 -7.74
N GLY A 10 -21.46 -5.98 -8.74
CA GLY A 10 -22.45 -6.40 -9.75
C GLY A 10 -21.93 -7.50 -10.69
N PRO A 11 -20.90 -7.23 -11.51
CA PRO A 11 -20.31 -8.24 -12.41
C PRO A 11 -19.81 -9.51 -11.69
N VAL A 12 -19.35 -9.40 -10.44
CA VAL A 12 -18.95 -10.55 -9.62
C VAL A 12 -20.16 -11.44 -9.31
N LYS A 13 -21.32 -10.86 -8.98
CA LYS A 13 -22.56 -11.61 -8.72
C LYS A 13 -23.10 -12.32 -9.97
N ALA A 14 -22.89 -11.72 -11.14
CA ALA A 14 -23.29 -12.27 -12.44
C ALA A 14 -22.25 -13.25 -13.04
N ASP A 15 -21.17 -13.56 -12.32
CA ASP A 15 -20.04 -14.40 -12.75
C ASP A 15 -19.50 -14.04 -14.16
N MET A 16 -19.38 -12.75 -14.47
CA MET A 16 -18.82 -12.32 -15.77
C MET A 16 -17.29 -12.45 -15.84
N ILE A 17 -16.64 -12.45 -14.68
CA ILE A 17 -15.17 -12.47 -14.57
C ILE A 17 -14.63 -13.83 -14.97
N SER A 18 -15.25 -14.93 -14.51
CA SER A 18 -14.73 -16.28 -14.76
C SER A 18 -14.72 -16.65 -16.25
N PRO A 19 -15.80 -16.43 -17.03
CA PRO A 19 -15.81 -16.66 -18.47
C PRO A 19 -14.78 -15.80 -19.22
N PHE A 20 -14.67 -14.52 -18.86
CA PHE A 20 -13.68 -13.61 -19.46
C PHE A 20 -12.26 -14.11 -19.23
N LEU A 21 -11.90 -14.43 -17.98
CA LEU A 21 -10.56 -14.92 -17.64
C LEU A 21 -10.25 -16.27 -18.28
N LYS A 22 -11.20 -17.22 -18.27
CA LYS A 22 -11.00 -18.53 -18.89
C LYS A 22 -10.74 -18.41 -20.39
N THR A 23 -11.49 -17.57 -21.08
CA THR A 23 -11.32 -17.34 -22.52
C THR A 23 -10.00 -16.65 -22.81
N ARG A 24 -9.70 -15.55 -22.10
CA ARG A 24 -8.46 -14.79 -22.25
C ARG A 24 -7.20 -15.61 -21.99
N HIS A 25 -7.26 -16.57 -21.08
CA HIS A 25 -6.15 -17.48 -20.77
C HIS A 25 -6.15 -18.75 -21.64
N GLY A 26 -7.09 -18.90 -22.58
CA GLY A 26 -7.17 -20.06 -23.47
C GLY A 26 -7.71 -21.34 -22.82
N PHE A 27 -8.28 -21.26 -21.62
CA PHE A 27 -8.90 -22.39 -20.92
C PHE A 27 -10.32 -22.69 -21.41
N ALA A 28 -10.94 -21.75 -22.14
CA ALA A 28 -12.25 -21.91 -22.76
C ALA A 28 -12.25 -21.23 -24.13
N GLN A 29 -13.12 -21.69 -25.02
CA GLN A 29 -13.38 -20.97 -26.27
C GLN A 29 -14.32 -19.80 -26.00
N ARG A 30 -14.11 -18.73 -26.77
CA ARG A 30 -14.99 -17.56 -26.78
C ARG A 30 -16.40 -17.98 -27.15
N ALA A 31 -17.39 -17.43 -26.45
CA ALA A 31 -18.79 -17.63 -26.78
C ALA A 31 -19.11 -16.96 -28.13
N PHE A 32 -19.37 -17.77 -29.14
CA PHE A 32 -19.89 -17.32 -30.42
C PHE A 32 -21.41 -17.20 -30.34
N ILE A 33 -21.95 -16.03 -30.67
CA ILE A 33 -23.40 -15.78 -30.69
C ILE A 33 -23.89 -15.66 -32.14
N HIS A 34 -23.27 -14.77 -32.91
CA HIS A 34 -23.61 -14.50 -34.31
C HIS A 34 -22.49 -13.70 -34.98
N ASP A 35 -22.28 -13.89 -36.28
CA ASP A 35 -21.21 -13.22 -37.05
C ASP A 35 -21.25 -11.70 -36.92
N ASP A 36 -22.44 -11.09 -37.01
CA ASP A 36 -22.63 -9.65 -36.84
C ASP A 36 -22.18 -9.07 -35.48
N LEU A 37 -22.07 -9.90 -34.45
CA LEU A 37 -21.68 -9.49 -33.11
C LEU A 37 -20.19 -9.71 -32.83
N GLU A 38 -19.49 -10.44 -33.71
CA GLU A 38 -18.10 -10.82 -33.49
C GLU A 38 -17.19 -9.59 -33.31
N GLU A 39 -17.31 -8.60 -34.19
CA GLU A 39 -16.54 -7.36 -34.12
C GLU A 39 -16.84 -6.52 -32.87
N ILE A 40 -18.05 -6.64 -32.32
CA ILE A 40 -18.48 -5.86 -31.14
C ILE A 40 -17.91 -6.46 -29.86
N LEU A 41 -17.82 -7.78 -29.80
CA LEU A 41 -17.44 -8.54 -28.60
C LEU A 41 -15.97 -8.99 -28.61
N ASP A 42 -15.23 -8.71 -29.68
CA ASP A 42 -13.84 -9.13 -29.86
C ASP A 42 -12.92 -8.67 -28.74
N GLU A 43 -12.98 -7.38 -28.44
CA GLU A 43 -12.15 -6.78 -27.41
C GLU A 43 -12.41 -7.29 -25.98
N THR A 44 -13.56 -7.93 -25.74
CA THR A 44 -13.97 -8.45 -24.43
C THR A 44 -14.17 -9.96 -24.43
N GLU A 45 -13.56 -10.67 -25.38
CA GLU A 45 -13.53 -12.13 -25.42
C GLU A 45 -14.95 -12.76 -25.41
N GLY A 46 -15.92 -12.11 -26.06
CA GLY A 46 -17.31 -12.58 -26.13
C GLY A 46 -18.22 -12.12 -24.97
N VAL A 47 -17.71 -11.39 -23.98
CA VAL A 47 -18.50 -10.94 -22.82
C VAL A 47 -18.95 -9.48 -23.01
N VAL A 48 -20.24 -9.19 -22.83
CA VAL A 48 -20.75 -7.80 -22.91
C VAL A 48 -20.43 -7.05 -21.62
N VAL A 49 -19.52 -6.06 -21.67
CA VAL A 49 -19.04 -5.31 -20.50
C VAL A 49 -19.43 -3.84 -20.54
N PHE A 50 -19.48 -3.24 -21.74
CA PHE A 50 -19.62 -1.79 -21.91
C PHE A 50 -20.98 -1.34 -22.42
N HIS A 51 -21.40 -0.13 -22.04
CA HIS A 51 -22.62 0.50 -22.56
C HIS A 51 -22.53 0.63 -24.08
N GLU A 52 -21.36 0.98 -24.59
CA GLU A 52 -21.06 1.14 -26.00
C GLU A 52 -21.22 -0.17 -26.78
N GLN A 53 -20.94 -1.33 -26.16
CA GLN A 53 -21.21 -2.63 -26.78
C GLN A 53 -22.72 -2.88 -26.89
N VAL A 54 -23.48 -2.58 -25.84
CA VAL A 54 -24.95 -2.70 -25.87
C VAL A 54 -25.57 -1.82 -26.96
N ILE A 55 -25.12 -0.58 -27.07
CA ILE A 55 -25.60 0.35 -28.11
C ILE A 55 -25.29 -0.20 -29.51
N ARG A 56 -24.07 -0.72 -29.72
CA ARG A 56 -23.69 -1.33 -31.00
C ARG A 56 -24.50 -2.59 -31.31
N ILE A 57 -24.76 -3.45 -30.32
CA ILE A 57 -25.59 -4.67 -30.48
C ILE A 57 -27.01 -4.29 -30.90
N ILE A 58 -27.65 -3.37 -30.16
CA ILE A 58 -29.01 -2.91 -30.44
C ILE A 58 -29.08 -2.33 -31.85
N ALA A 59 -28.20 -1.38 -32.18
CA ALA A 59 -28.16 -0.74 -33.50
C ALA A 59 -27.94 -1.74 -34.63
N LYS A 60 -27.01 -2.69 -34.47
CA LYS A 60 -26.69 -3.69 -35.49
C LYS A 60 -27.86 -4.65 -35.74
N MET A 61 -28.46 -5.18 -34.67
CA MET A 61 -29.52 -6.18 -34.76
C MET A 61 -30.89 -5.62 -35.13
N THR A 62 -31.16 -4.34 -34.82
CA THR A 62 -32.45 -3.70 -35.11
C THR A 62 -32.39 -2.73 -36.29
N GLY A 63 -31.19 -2.30 -36.70
CA GLY A 63 -30.98 -1.35 -37.79
C GLY A 63 -31.15 0.12 -37.43
N VAL A 64 -31.33 0.44 -36.15
CA VAL A 64 -31.50 1.83 -35.69
C VAL A 64 -30.18 2.57 -35.56
N THR A 65 -30.25 3.89 -35.37
CA THR A 65 -29.06 4.71 -35.15
C THR A 65 -28.45 4.44 -33.76
N TYR A 66 -27.19 4.81 -33.56
CA TYR A 66 -26.56 4.72 -32.24
C TYR A 66 -27.24 5.64 -31.19
N ALA A 67 -27.82 6.75 -31.62
CA ALA A 67 -28.56 7.63 -30.72
C ALA A 67 -29.83 6.94 -30.20
N ASP A 68 -30.57 6.27 -31.08
CA ASP A 68 -31.76 5.50 -30.70
C ASP A 68 -31.38 4.28 -29.84
N GLY A 69 -30.28 3.61 -30.19
CA GLY A 69 -29.72 2.53 -29.38
C GLY A 69 -29.37 2.98 -27.96
N ASP A 70 -28.85 4.21 -27.79
CA ASP A 70 -28.59 4.77 -26.46
C ASP A 70 -29.87 5.05 -25.68
N GLN A 71 -30.92 5.57 -26.33
CA GLN A 71 -32.22 5.77 -25.68
C GLN A 71 -32.78 4.45 -25.14
N LYS A 72 -32.74 3.39 -25.96
CA LYS A 72 -33.18 2.04 -25.54
C LYS A 72 -32.31 1.47 -24.42
N ARG A 73 -30.99 1.69 -24.47
CA ARG A 73 -30.06 1.33 -23.38
C ARG A 73 -30.41 2.01 -22.06
N ARG A 74 -30.91 3.26 -22.05
CA ARG A 74 -31.37 3.95 -20.83
C ARG A 74 -32.62 3.31 -20.23
N LEU A 75 -33.56 2.89 -21.08
CA LEU A 75 -34.81 2.23 -20.66
C LEU A 75 -34.56 0.87 -19.99
N LEU A 76 -33.45 0.20 -20.29
CA LEU A 76 -33.08 -1.05 -19.62
C LEU A 76 -32.87 -0.90 -18.11
N GLY A 77 -32.73 0.31 -17.58
CA GLY A 77 -32.53 0.55 -16.14
C GLY A 77 -33.73 0.21 -15.25
N THR A 78 -34.95 0.08 -15.80
CA THR A 78 -36.16 -0.25 -15.04
C THR A 78 -36.82 -1.52 -15.58
N ARG A 79 -37.58 -2.23 -14.74
CA ARG A 79 -38.29 -3.45 -15.17
C ARG A 79 -39.32 -3.19 -16.27
N GLU A 80 -40.04 -2.08 -16.15
CA GLU A 80 -41.03 -1.67 -17.15
C GLU A 80 -40.36 -1.33 -18.49
N GLY A 81 -39.27 -0.56 -18.45
CA GLY A 81 -38.51 -0.24 -19.66
C GLY A 81 -37.83 -1.47 -20.27
N GLN A 82 -37.41 -2.46 -19.48
CA GLN A 82 -36.94 -3.74 -20.01
C GLN A 82 -38.02 -4.47 -20.81
N GLN A 83 -39.26 -4.50 -20.33
CA GLN A 83 -40.34 -5.17 -21.08
C GLN A 83 -40.65 -4.43 -22.38
N GLU A 84 -40.73 -3.09 -22.35
CA GLU A 84 -40.96 -2.28 -23.57
C GLU A 84 -39.85 -2.52 -24.61
N VAL A 85 -38.58 -2.50 -24.17
CA VAL A 85 -37.45 -2.75 -25.06
C VAL A 85 -37.43 -4.20 -25.55
N CYS A 86 -37.90 -5.16 -24.75
CA CYS A 86 -38.03 -6.58 -25.14
C CYS A 86 -38.93 -6.70 -26.37
N ASP A 87 -40.18 -6.24 -26.25
CA ASP A 87 -41.19 -6.40 -27.28
C ASP A 87 -40.75 -5.73 -28.59
N TRP A 88 -40.14 -4.54 -28.46
CA TRP A 88 -39.55 -3.80 -29.56
C TRP A 88 -38.35 -4.51 -30.21
N PHE A 89 -37.41 -5.02 -29.40
CA PHE A 89 -36.17 -5.66 -29.88
C PHE A 89 -36.47 -6.96 -30.63
N TYR A 90 -37.35 -7.80 -30.08
CA TYR A 90 -37.73 -9.07 -30.71
C TYR A 90 -38.39 -8.85 -32.07
N SER A 91 -39.33 -7.90 -32.15
CA SER A 91 -40.02 -7.59 -33.41
C SER A 91 -39.04 -7.18 -34.51
N LEU A 92 -38.13 -6.25 -34.21
CA LEU A 92 -37.18 -5.74 -35.20
C LEU A 92 -36.09 -6.76 -35.54
N ALA A 93 -35.52 -7.45 -34.56
CA ALA A 93 -34.47 -8.43 -34.81
C ALA A 93 -34.99 -9.60 -35.66
N LEU A 94 -36.18 -10.14 -35.36
CA LEU A 94 -36.78 -11.20 -36.17
C LEU A 94 -37.10 -10.73 -37.60
N SER A 95 -37.58 -9.49 -37.76
CA SER A 95 -37.85 -8.92 -39.10
C SER A 95 -36.60 -8.79 -39.97
N ARG A 96 -35.42 -8.74 -39.36
CA ARG A 96 -34.12 -8.65 -40.03
C ARG A 96 -33.47 -10.02 -40.27
N GLY A 97 -34.16 -11.11 -39.95
CA GLY A 97 -33.74 -12.47 -40.27
C GLY A 97 -32.88 -13.16 -39.20
N TYR A 98 -32.76 -12.59 -38.00
CA TYR A 98 -32.10 -13.29 -36.89
C TYR A 98 -32.96 -14.45 -36.37
N GLU A 99 -32.34 -15.59 -36.09
CA GLU A 99 -33.03 -16.73 -35.50
C GLU A 99 -33.50 -16.43 -34.06
N MET A 100 -34.67 -16.95 -33.68
CA MET A 100 -35.26 -16.76 -32.34
C MET A 100 -34.27 -17.11 -31.22
N LYS A 101 -33.51 -18.21 -31.37
CA LYS A 101 -32.51 -18.65 -30.39
C LYS A 101 -31.40 -17.61 -30.17
N THR A 102 -30.97 -16.95 -31.24
CA THR A 102 -29.96 -15.89 -31.20
C THR A 102 -30.53 -14.65 -30.50
N VAL A 103 -31.75 -14.26 -30.86
CA VAL A 103 -32.46 -13.13 -30.23
C VAL A 103 -32.66 -13.38 -28.73
N ASP A 104 -33.07 -14.58 -28.33
CA ASP A 104 -33.23 -14.98 -26.91
C ASP A 104 -31.91 -14.88 -26.14
N THR A 105 -30.83 -15.35 -26.75
CA THR A 105 -29.50 -15.32 -26.14
C THR A 105 -29.02 -13.88 -25.93
N VAL A 106 -29.14 -13.04 -26.97
CA VAL A 106 -28.75 -11.62 -26.88
C VAL A 106 -29.63 -10.87 -25.90
N TRP A 107 -30.94 -11.08 -25.93
CA TRP A 107 -31.87 -10.42 -25.02
C TRP A 107 -31.58 -10.75 -23.57
N LYS A 108 -31.28 -12.02 -23.26
CA LYS A 108 -30.85 -12.42 -21.91
C LYS A 108 -29.63 -11.62 -21.45
N VAL A 109 -28.63 -11.48 -22.33
CA VAL A 109 -27.43 -10.68 -22.04
C VAL A 109 -27.77 -9.20 -21.82
N LEU A 110 -28.59 -8.60 -22.68
CA LEU A 110 -29.01 -7.20 -22.58
C LEU A 110 -29.81 -6.91 -21.29
N ARG A 111 -30.70 -7.83 -20.91
CA ARG A 111 -31.50 -7.73 -19.69
C ARG A 111 -30.63 -7.83 -18.44
N ASP A 112 -29.73 -8.81 -18.40
CA ASP A 112 -28.83 -8.99 -17.26
C ASP A 112 -27.89 -7.78 -17.13
N PHE A 113 -27.40 -7.24 -18.26
CA PHE A 113 -26.50 -6.09 -18.35
C PHE A 113 -26.99 -4.83 -17.64
N ALA A 114 -28.31 -4.58 -17.61
CA ALA A 114 -28.91 -3.44 -16.91
C ALA A 114 -28.43 -3.27 -15.46
N SER A 115 -28.03 -4.36 -14.81
CA SER A 115 -27.61 -4.36 -13.41
C SER A 115 -26.12 -4.06 -13.20
N PHE A 116 -25.29 -4.06 -14.26
CA PHE A 116 -23.82 -4.06 -14.09
C PHE A 116 -22.98 -3.43 -15.23
N GLY A 117 -23.61 -2.91 -16.28
CA GLY A 117 -22.94 -2.22 -17.37
C GLY A 117 -21.98 -1.10 -16.94
N PHE A 118 -21.00 -0.78 -17.79
CA PHE A 118 -20.04 0.30 -17.54
C PHE A 118 -19.82 1.19 -18.74
N CYS A 119 -19.55 2.47 -18.48
CA CYS A 119 -19.12 3.41 -19.52
C CYS A 119 -17.66 3.16 -19.89
N LYS A 120 -17.39 2.77 -21.15
CA LYS A 120 -16.03 2.48 -21.63
C LYS A 120 -15.17 3.73 -21.64
N ALA A 121 -15.70 4.87 -22.08
CA ALA A 121 -14.96 6.13 -22.10
C ALA A 121 -14.46 6.51 -20.70
N HIS A 122 -15.32 6.36 -19.69
CA HIS A 122 -14.94 6.56 -18.29
C HIS A 122 -13.87 5.56 -17.84
N ALA A 123 -14.04 4.26 -18.13
CA ALA A 123 -13.02 3.26 -17.82
C ALA A 123 -11.65 3.56 -18.46
N ALA A 124 -11.65 4.05 -19.70
CA ALA A 124 -10.44 4.42 -20.42
C ALA A 124 -9.72 5.59 -19.76
N ALA A 125 -10.48 6.63 -19.36
CA ALA A 125 -9.94 7.80 -18.67
C ALA A 125 -9.22 7.44 -17.36
N PHE A 126 -9.72 6.45 -16.60
CA PHE A 126 -9.04 5.97 -15.38
C PHE A 126 -7.93 4.93 -15.65
N ALA A 127 -8.06 4.15 -16.72
CA ALA A 127 -7.06 3.16 -17.09
C ALA A 127 -5.73 3.80 -17.51
N LEU A 128 -5.78 4.98 -18.14
CA LEU A 128 -4.58 5.68 -18.60
C LEU A 128 -3.66 6.09 -17.43
N PRO A 129 -4.12 6.82 -16.40
CA PRO A 129 -3.33 7.08 -15.19
C PRO A 129 -2.85 5.82 -14.50
N THR A 130 -3.68 4.76 -14.47
CA THR A 130 -3.28 3.47 -13.88
C THR A 130 -2.08 2.87 -14.62
N TYR A 131 -2.10 2.90 -15.96
CA TYR A 131 -1.00 2.43 -16.79
C TYR A 131 0.24 3.32 -16.63
N GLN A 132 0.07 4.64 -16.62
CA GLN A 132 1.16 5.60 -16.41
C GLN A 132 1.84 5.39 -15.04
N SER A 133 1.07 5.18 -13.97
CA SER A 133 1.60 4.83 -12.65
C SER A 133 2.36 3.50 -12.66
N GLY A 134 1.82 2.48 -13.33
CA GLY A 134 2.51 1.20 -13.49
C GLY A 134 3.83 1.34 -14.26
N TRP A 135 3.85 2.15 -15.32
CA TRP A 135 5.04 2.45 -16.10
C TRP A 135 6.09 3.21 -15.28
N LEU A 136 5.69 4.27 -14.57
CA LEU A 136 6.57 5.04 -13.68
C LEU A 136 7.14 4.17 -12.56
N LYS A 137 6.33 3.32 -11.94
CA LYS A 137 6.80 2.37 -10.92
C LYS A 137 7.80 1.36 -11.49
N THR A 138 7.65 0.97 -12.75
CA THR A 138 8.55 0.01 -13.42
C THR A 138 9.89 0.65 -13.79
N HIS A 139 9.89 1.88 -14.29
CA HIS A 139 11.08 2.52 -14.88
C HIS A 139 11.76 3.56 -13.96
N TYR A 140 11.02 4.14 -13.02
CA TYR A 140 11.46 5.20 -12.11
C TYR A 140 10.96 4.93 -10.69
N THR A 141 11.15 3.71 -10.20
CA THR A 141 10.55 3.19 -8.96
C THR A 141 10.77 4.11 -7.76
N ALA A 142 12.00 4.55 -7.49
CA ALA A 142 12.31 5.41 -6.36
C ALA A 142 11.59 6.77 -6.44
N ALA A 143 11.58 7.39 -7.63
CA ALA A 143 10.89 8.67 -7.84
C ALA A 143 9.37 8.52 -7.75
N PHE A 144 8.83 7.42 -8.27
CA PHE A 144 7.41 7.12 -8.18
C PHE A 144 6.97 6.95 -6.72
N ILE A 145 7.68 6.13 -5.93
CA ILE A 145 7.34 5.91 -4.52
C ILE A 145 7.49 7.20 -3.71
N ALA A 146 8.56 7.98 -3.92
CA ALA A 146 8.71 9.29 -3.28
C ALA A 146 7.54 10.25 -3.62
N GLY A 147 7.08 10.23 -4.88
CA GLY A 147 5.90 10.98 -5.32
C GLY A 147 4.62 10.55 -4.62
N VAL A 148 4.38 9.24 -4.49
CA VAL A 148 3.21 8.69 -3.76
C VAL A 148 3.28 9.04 -2.27
N LEU A 149 4.44 8.91 -1.63
CA LEU A 149 4.66 9.27 -0.23
C LEU A 149 4.41 10.77 0.04
N THR A 150 4.80 11.63 -0.92
CA THR A 150 4.63 13.07 -0.83
C THR A 150 3.16 13.49 -0.90
N HIS A 151 2.40 12.89 -1.82
CA HIS A 151 1.00 13.27 -2.04
C HIS A 151 0.01 12.50 -1.15
N ASP A 152 0.43 11.37 -0.60
CA ASP A 152 -0.32 10.50 0.30
C ASP A 152 -1.82 10.39 -0.02
N PRO A 153 -2.19 9.61 -1.05
CA PRO A 153 -3.59 9.47 -1.45
C PRO A 153 -4.46 8.75 -0.39
N GLY A 154 -3.91 8.30 0.74
CA GLY A 154 -4.64 7.75 1.88
C GLY A 154 -5.12 6.31 1.72
N MET A 155 -4.78 5.62 0.64
CA MET A 155 -5.21 4.23 0.40
C MET A 155 -4.45 3.20 1.25
N TYR A 156 -3.17 3.45 1.51
CA TYR A 156 -2.29 2.58 2.28
C TYR A 156 -1.51 3.42 3.28
N PRO A 157 -1.16 2.87 4.46
CA PRO A 157 -0.30 3.59 5.40
C PRO A 157 1.07 3.83 4.77
N LYS A 158 1.64 5.03 4.95
CA LYS A 158 2.98 5.38 4.43
C LYS A 158 4.06 4.37 4.80
N ARG A 159 3.94 3.79 5.99
CA ARG A 159 4.75 2.68 6.47
C ARG A 159 4.89 1.54 5.46
N LEU A 160 3.77 1.09 4.89
CA LEU A 160 3.75 0.02 3.90
C LEU A 160 4.46 0.44 2.60
N LEU A 161 4.35 1.71 2.22
CA LEU A 161 5.00 2.24 1.02
C LEU A 161 6.53 2.30 1.19
N ILE A 162 7.01 2.57 2.40
CA ILE A 162 8.42 2.49 2.77
C ILE A 162 8.90 1.04 2.70
N ASP A 163 8.11 0.08 3.19
CA ASP A 163 8.44 -1.34 3.07
C ASP A 163 8.43 -1.83 1.62
N GLU A 164 7.56 -1.29 0.78
CA GLU A 164 7.62 -1.53 -0.66
C GLU A 164 8.95 -1.02 -1.25
N ALA A 165 9.39 0.19 -0.93
CA ALA A 165 10.70 0.68 -1.40
C ALA A 165 11.85 -0.25 -0.97
N ARG A 166 11.84 -0.74 0.28
CA ARG A 166 12.82 -1.73 0.77
C ARG A 166 12.80 -3.04 -0.03
N GLN A 167 11.62 -3.52 -0.41
CA GLN A 167 11.49 -4.74 -1.22
C GLN A 167 12.08 -4.56 -2.61
N TRP A 168 12.00 -3.36 -3.18
CA TRP A 168 12.66 -2.98 -4.43
C TRP A 168 14.18 -2.74 -4.28
N GLY A 169 14.74 -2.90 -3.07
CA GLY A 169 16.15 -2.64 -2.79
C GLY A 169 16.51 -1.16 -2.76
N ILE A 170 15.51 -0.28 -2.63
CA ILE A 170 15.71 1.16 -2.45
C ILE A 170 15.92 1.42 -0.95
N GLU A 171 16.96 2.17 -0.62
CA GLU A 171 17.26 2.53 0.75
C GLU A 171 16.33 3.62 1.28
N ILE A 172 16.12 3.64 2.59
CA ILE A 172 15.35 4.69 3.24
C ILE A 172 16.34 5.52 4.04
N ALA A 173 16.58 6.74 3.58
CA ALA A 173 17.53 7.61 4.23
C ALA A 173 16.82 8.46 5.30
N PRO A 174 17.34 8.50 6.53
CA PRO A 174 16.66 9.14 7.66
C PRO A 174 16.51 10.65 7.42
N VAL A 175 15.65 11.27 8.23
CA VAL A 175 15.54 12.73 8.24
C VAL A 175 16.90 13.32 8.55
N ASP A 176 17.28 14.38 7.86
CA ASP A 176 18.54 15.11 8.08
C ASP A 176 18.26 16.61 7.98
N VAL A 177 18.70 17.38 8.98
CA VAL A 177 18.38 18.82 9.07
C VAL A 177 18.98 19.66 7.94
N ASN A 178 20.00 19.18 7.25
CA ASN A 178 20.65 19.83 6.11
C ASN A 178 20.19 19.29 4.76
N LYS A 179 19.71 18.04 4.67
CA LYS A 179 19.37 17.36 3.40
C LYS A 179 17.88 17.17 3.15
N SER A 180 17.07 16.89 4.18
CA SER A 180 15.63 16.59 4.05
C SER A 180 14.81 17.84 3.73
N ASP A 181 13.80 17.77 2.86
CA ASP A 181 12.97 18.94 2.52
C ASP A 181 11.52 18.76 3.01
N ALA A 182 10.62 19.67 2.65
CA ALA A 182 9.18 19.54 2.87
C ALA A 182 8.56 18.33 2.15
N VAL A 183 9.26 17.77 1.16
CA VAL A 183 8.84 16.61 0.37
C VAL A 183 9.91 15.53 0.37
N TYR A 184 9.52 14.30 0.04
CA TYR A 184 10.46 13.20 -0.11
C TYR A 184 11.40 13.46 -1.27
N ARG A 185 12.67 13.13 -1.11
CA ARG A 185 13.69 13.30 -2.16
C ARG A 185 14.34 11.97 -2.50
N VAL A 186 14.67 11.80 -3.78
CA VAL A 186 15.47 10.66 -4.23
C VAL A 186 16.91 11.12 -4.37
N GLU A 187 17.82 10.35 -3.80
CA GLU A 187 19.26 10.56 -3.87
C GLU A 187 19.94 9.28 -4.36
N LYS A 188 21.11 9.42 -4.98
CA LYS A 188 21.94 8.26 -5.35
C LYS A 188 22.67 7.77 -4.10
N THR A 189 22.70 6.46 -3.91
CA THR A 189 23.42 5.81 -2.81
C THR A 189 24.35 4.73 -3.37
N THR A 190 25.52 4.59 -2.76
CA THR A 190 26.45 3.49 -3.01
C THR A 190 26.43 2.47 -1.88
N ALA A 191 25.60 2.69 -0.85
CA ALA A 191 25.49 1.76 0.26
C ALA A 191 24.93 0.42 -0.21
N PRO A 192 25.30 -0.68 0.47
CA PRO A 192 24.86 -2.01 0.10
C PRO A 192 23.36 -2.12 0.35
N ALA A 193 22.58 -1.99 -0.73
CA ALA A 193 21.16 -2.26 -0.71
C ALA A 193 20.91 -3.67 -0.14
N ARG A 194 19.90 -3.79 0.73
CA ARG A 194 19.37 -5.09 1.14
C ARG A 194 19.09 -5.91 -0.14
N ALA A 195 19.40 -7.20 -0.12
CA ALA A 195 19.02 -8.08 -1.23
C ALA A 195 17.53 -7.87 -1.51
N PRO A 196 17.15 -7.47 -2.74
CA PRO A 196 15.77 -7.18 -3.05
C PRO A 196 14.94 -8.43 -2.79
N PHE A 197 13.66 -8.23 -2.49
CA PHE A 197 12.73 -9.33 -2.49
C PHE A 197 12.70 -9.93 -3.91
N GLU A 198 13.19 -11.17 -4.06
CA GLU A 198 13.06 -11.92 -5.30
C GLU A 198 11.60 -12.38 -5.42
N ALA A 199 10.71 -11.44 -5.77
CA ALA A 199 9.42 -11.80 -6.29
C ALA A 199 9.66 -12.76 -7.46
N VAL A 200 8.82 -13.79 -7.59
CA VAL A 200 8.89 -14.67 -8.76
C VAL A 200 8.52 -13.82 -9.98
N ASN A 201 9.55 -13.28 -10.59
CA ASN A 201 9.56 -12.50 -11.81
C ASN A 201 9.28 -13.47 -12.94
N THR A 202 8.10 -14.05 -12.97
CA THR A 202 7.61 -14.87 -14.06
C THR A 202 6.32 -14.28 -14.58
N LYS A 203 6.24 -14.12 -15.90
CA LYS A 203 4.99 -13.79 -16.58
C LYS A 203 3.97 -14.90 -16.33
N ALA A 204 2.70 -14.64 -16.61
CA ALA A 204 1.67 -15.69 -16.60
C ALA A 204 2.02 -16.85 -17.55
N SER A 205 2.86 -16.61 -18.57
CA SER A 205 3.40 -17.62 -19.49
C SER A 205 4.52 -18.48 -18.92
N GLY A 206 5.04 -18.17 -17.72
CA GLY A 206 6.19 -18.84 -17.12
C GLY A 206 7.56 -18.28 -17.53
N GLU A 207 7.62 -17.34 -18.48
CA GLU A 207 8.87 -16.65 -18.85
C GLU A 207 9.38 -15.74 -17.74
N LEU A 208 10.70 -15.64 -17.59
CA LEU A 208 11.30 -14.69 -16.65
C LEU A 208 10.96 -13.24 -17.04
N LEU A 209 10.44 -12.47 -16.10
CA LEU A 209 10.16 -11.05 -16.21
C LEU A 209 11.36 -10.27 -15.69
N THR A 210 12.24 -9.80 -16.57
CA THR A 210 13.32 -8.90 -16.17
C THR A 210 12.76 -7.49 -15.97
N LEU A 211 12.68 -7.05 -14.72
CA LEU A 211 12.35 -5.67 -14.36
C LEU A 211 13.64 -4.83 -14.26
N PRO A 212 13.58 -3.51 -14.50
CA PRO A 212 14.71 -2.61 -14.24
C PRO A 212 15.18 -2.71 -12.79
N ASP A 213 16.49 -2.57 -12.58
CA ASP A 213 17.07 -2.54 -11.25
C ASP A 213 16.79 -1.18 -10.58
N ALA A 214 16.11 -1.21 -9.44
CA ALA A 214 15.78 -0.02 -8.67
C ALA A 214 16.82 0.31 -7.57
N ARG A 215 17.88 -0.52 -7.42
CA ARG A 215 18.97 -0.31 -6.45
C ARG A 215 19.84 0.89 -6.82
N GLY A 216 20.65 1.34 -5.85
CA GLY A 216 21.55 2.49 -6.01
C GLY A 216 20.85 3.84 -5.78
N TYR A 217 19.62 3.81 -5.27
CA TYR A 217 18.87 4.99 -4.84
C TYR A 217 18.45 4.86 -3.38
N ALA A 218 18.35 6.01 -2.71
CA ALA A 218 17.71 6.14 -1.41
C ALA A 218 16.57 7.17 -1.48
N ILE A 219 15.51 6.91 -0.73
CA ILE A 219 14.42 7.87 -0.51
C ILE A 219 14.69 8.54 0.83
N ARG A 220 15.00 9.83 0.78
CA ARG A 220 15.20 10.71 1.93
C ARG A 220 13.84 11.08 2.52
N MET A 221 13.68 10.81 3.82
CA MET A 221 12.48 11.16 4.58
C MET A 221 12.24 12.68 4.60
N SER A 222 10.97 13.06 4.51
CA SER A 222 10.53 14.46 4.54
C SER A 222 10.50 15.00 5.97
N LEU A 223 10.75 16.32 6.11
CA LEU A 223 10.47 17.04 7.35
C LEU A 223 8.97 17.11 7.65
N ALA A 224 8.10 17.07 6.64
CA ALA A 224 6.66 17.23 6.79
C ALA A 224 5.99 16.07 7.57
N ASP A 225 6.66 14.93 7.71
CA ASP A 225 6.14 13.79 8.49
C ASP A 225 6.44 13.89 9.99
N ILE A 226 7.18 14.90 10.43
CA ILE A 226 7.45 15.12 11.85
C ILE A 226 6.15 15.56 12.54
N SER A 227 5.68 14.78 13.50
CA SER A 227 4.47 15.08 14.24
C SER A 227 4.53 16.46 14.89
N GLY A 228 3.60 17.33 14.49
CA GLY A 228 3.43 18.66 15.07
C GLY A 228 4.26 19.78 14.44
N ILE A 229 5.08 19.49 13.42
CA ILE A 229 5.82 20.53 12.70
C ILE A 229 4.90 21.37 11.80
N SER A 230 5.10 22.68 11.80
CA SER A 230 4.36 23.59 10.90
C SER A 230 5.07 23.79 9.56
N SER A 231 4.32 24.16 8.51
CA SER A 231 4.91 24.50 7.21
C SER A 231 5.87 25.70 7.31
N GLU A 232 5.62 26.63 8.24
CA GLU A 232 6.50 27.78 8.49
C GLU A 232 7.83 27.34 9.11
N GLU A 233 7.81 26.45 10.10
CA GLU A 233 9.03 25.88 10.68
C GLU A 233 9.85 25.13 9.62
N ILE A 234 9.21 24.33 8.77
CA ILE A 234 9.90 23.64 7.66
C ILE A 234 10.58 24.65 6.75
N GLN A 235 9.88 25.71 6.32
CA GLN A 235 10.45 26.74 5.45
C GLN A 235 11.63 27.45 6.11
N ASN A 236 11.51 27.78 7.41
CA ASN A 236 12.60 28.42 8.15
C ASN A 236 13.82 27.50 8.26
N ILE A 237 13.60 26.21 8.56
CA ILE A 237 14.65 25.20 8.60
C ILE A 237 15.36 25.11 7.24
N VAL A 238 14.60 24.98 6.15
CA VAL A 238 15.17 24.84 4.80
C VAL A 238 15.93 26.10 4.38
N ARG A 239 15.41 27.30 4.69
CA ARG A 239 16.01 28.58 4.31
C ARG A 239 17.31 28.88 5.07
N ALA A 240 17.43 28.42 6.31
CA ALA A 240 18.57 28.72 7.17
C ALA A 240 19.74 27.72 7.05
N ARG A 241 19.67 26.75 6.14
CA ARG A 241 20.76 25.82 5.85
C ARG A 241 21.97 26.48 5.19
N PRO A 242 23.17 25.88 5.26
CA PRO A 242 23.51 24.71 6.08
C PRO A 242 23.76 25.08 7.55
N TYR A 243 23.53 24.11 8.44
CA TYR A 243 23.83 24.17 9.86
C TYR A 243 25.15 23.49 10.18
N LEU A 244 25.91 24.07 11.11
CA LEU A 244 27.18 23.53 11.58
C LEU A 244 27.01 22.55 12.74
N ASP A 245 26.19 22.92 13.73
CA ASP A 245 25.93 22.13 14.94
C ASP A 245 24.49 22.32 15.43
N LEU A 246 24.17 21.72 16.57
CA LEU A 246 22.85 21.81 17.19
C LEU A 246 22.52 23.24 17.69
N ALA A 247 23.52 24.00 18.14
CA ALA A 247 23.30 25.33 18.67
C ALA A 247 23.03 26.36 17.55
N ASP A 248 23.76 26.27 16.43
CA ASP A 248 23.53 27.00 15.20
C ASP A 248 22.12 26.72 14.65
N PHE A 249 21.70 25.46 14.70
CA PHE A 249 20.33 25.08 14.35
C PHE A 249 19.30 25.77 15.25
N ILE A 250 19.43 25.68 16.57
CA ILE A 250 18.46 26.30 17.50
C ILE A 250 18.39 27.81 17.30
N TYR A 251 19.53 28.46 17.04
CA TYR A 251 19.59 29.91 16.86
C TYR A 251 18.99 30.37 15.52
N ARG A 252 19.34 29.71 14.40
CA ARG A 252 18.96 30.16 13.05
C ARG A 252 17.63 29.59 12.55
N SER A 253 17.28 28.36 12.91
CA SER A 253 16.08 27.67 12.38
C SER A 253 14.77 28.25 12.89
N LYS A 254 14.77 28.88 14.07
CA LYS A 254 13.56 29.27 14.81
C LYS A 254 12.56 28.12 15.00
N ALA A 255 13.02 26.87 14.93
CA ALA A 255 12.19 25.71 15.21
C ALA A 255 11.77 25.71 16.68
N SER A 256 10.56 25.23 16.96
CA SER A 256 10.11 25.10 18.33
C SER A 256 10.89 24.02 19.09
N VAL A 257 10.85 24.11 20.42
CA VAL A 257 11.48 23.12 21.31
C VAL A 257 10.98 21.69 21.04
N PRO A 258 9.66 21.43 20.95
CA PRO A 258 9.16 20.08 20.65
C PRO A 258 9.65 19.55 19.31
N THR A 259 9.69 20.38 18.26
CA THR A 259 10.22 20.00 16.94
C THR A 259 11.70 19.65 17.02
N THR A 260 12.50 20.44 17.75
CA THR A 260 13.94 20.19 17.91
C THR A 260 14.20 18.90 18.69
N GLU A 261 13.46 18.65 19.76
CA GLU A 261 13.52 17.38 20.52
C GLU A 261 13.14 16.19 19.64
N ALA A 262 12.08 16.32 18.83
CA ALA A 262 11.66 15.30 17.89
C ALA A 262 12.75 14.99 16.85
N LEU A 263 13.41 16.02 16.30
CA LEU A 263 14.53 15.90 15.36
C LEU A 263 15.74 15.19 15.97
N VAL A 264 16.11 15.50 17.23
CA VAL A 264 17.19 14.80 17.94
C VAL A 264 16.84 13.32 18.15
N ASN A 265 15.60 13.02 18.58
CA ASN A 265 15.16 11.66 18.87
C ASN A 265 15.22 10.74 17.64
N ILE A 266 14.89 11.24 16.46
CA ILE A 266 14.92 10.47 15.20
C ILE A 266 16.30 10.45 14.53
N GLY A 267 17.31 11.14 15.09
CA GLY A 267 18.67 11.15 14.57
C GLY A 267 18.91 12.16 13.44
N ALA A 268 18.13 13.24 13.35
CA ALA A 268 18.29 14.23 12.27
C ALA A 268 19.58 15.05 12.33
N PHE A 269 20.29 14.96 13.45
CA PHE A 269 21.58 15.63 13.71
C PHE A 269 22.77 14.66 13.68
N ASP A 270 22.54 13.36 13.41
CA ASP A 270 23.58 12.33 13.51
C ASP A 270 24.81 12.63 12.64
N GLU A 271 24.59 13.12 11.41
CA GLU A 271 25.67 13.44 10.48
C GLU A 271 26.46 14.69 10.90
N ILE A 272 25.79 15.76 11.35
CA ILE A 272 26.46 17.00 11.73
C ILE A 272 27.22 16.88 13.05
N CYS A 273 26.69 16.12 14.00
CA CYS A 273 27.31 15.93 15.31
C CYS A 273 28.24 14.70 15.36
N GLY A 274 28.39 13.98 14.25
CA GLY A 274 29.28 12.82 14.17
C GLY A 274 28.90 11.68 15.12
N VAL A 275 27.60 11.47 15.35
CA VAL A 275 27.10 10.42 16.25
C VAL A 275 27.63 9.06 15.79
N GLY A 276 28.23 8.31 16.72
CA GLY A 276 28.86 7.02 16.45
C GLY A 276 30.26 7.08 15.81
N LYS A 277 30.73 8.24 15.34
CA LYS A 277 32.11 8.42 14.81
C LYS A 277 33.04 9.04 15.85
N ASN A 278 32.56 10.03 16.60
CA ASN A 278 33.37 10.81 17.55
C ASN A 278 33.19 10.37 19.02
N GLY A 279 32.60 9.19 19.26
CA GLY A 279 32.24 8.73 20.61
C GLY A 279 31.06 9.48 21.25
N VAL A 280 30.45 10.42 20.51
CA VAL A 280 29.22 11.12 20.88
C VAL A 280 28.03 10.24 20.55
N ASN A 281 27.12 10.09 21.51
CA ASN A 281 25.89 9.32 21.38
C ASN A 281 24.66 10.24 21.34
N ARG A 282 23.51 9.72 20.87
CA ARG A 282 22.28 10.53 20.81
C ARG A 282 21.81 11.01 22.19
N ARG A 283 22.15 10.27 23.25
CA ARG A 283 21.85 10.67 24.64
C ARG A 283 22.65 11.91 25.06
N ASP A 284 23.90 12.03 24.60
CA ASP A 284 24.73 13.21 24.85
C ASP A 284 24.13 14.43 24.14
N LEU A 285 23.65 14.26 22.90
CA LEU A 285 22.92 15.31 22.18
C LEU A 285 21.66 15.78 22.91
N TYR A 286 20.91 14.85 23.49
CA TYR A 286 19.70 15.19 24.24
C TYR A 286 20.03 15.99 25.51
N ILE A 287 21.10 15.64 26.21
CA ILE A 287 21.58 16.39 27.39
C ILE A 287 22.07 17.78 26.97
N HIS A 288 22.86 17.85 25.91
CA HIS A 288 23.37 19.11 25.37
C HIS A 288 22.21 20.06 24.95
N LEU A 289 21.15 19.51 24.34
CA LEU A 289 19.93 20.25 24.03
C LEU A 289 19.29 20.86 25.29
N GLN A 290 19.21 20.11 26.40
CA GLN A 290 18.68 20.63 27.66
C GLN A 290 19.56 21.73 28.26
N GLU A 291 20.88 21.65 28.13
CA GLU A 291 21.81 22.69 28.57
C GLU A 291 21.63 23.98 27.75
N LEU A 292 21.57 23.86 26.42
CA LEU A 292 21.32 24.98 25.52
C LEU A 292 19.99 25.68 25.82
N GLN A 293 18.94 24.92 26.13
CA GLN A 293 17.64 25.47 26.52
C GLN A 293 17.72 26.25 27.84
N LYS A 294 18.44 25.74 28.85
CA LYS A 294 18.64 26.46 30.13
C LYS A 294 19.38 27.79 29.91
N ILE A 295 20.43 27.78 29.08
CA ILE A 295 21.21 28.97 28.75
C ILE A 295 20.36 29.99 27.99
N SER A 296 19.57 29.55 27.00
CA SER A 296 18.69 30.41 26.23
C SER A 296 17.52 30.98 27.06
N GLY A 297 16.99 30.22 28.02
CA GLY A 297 15.95 30.69 28.94
C GLY A 297 16.43 31.82 29.86
N ASN A 298 17.70 31.80 30.26
CA ASN A 298 18.31 32.85 31.10
C ASN A 298 18.62 34.16 30.34
N LYS A 299 18.73 34.14 29.01
CA LYS A 299 19.02 35.35 28.20
C LYS A 299 17.88 36.38 28.18
N LYS A 300 16.64 36.01 28.48
CA LYS A 300 15.50 36.97 28.55
C LYS A 300 15.60 38.01 29.67
N LYS A 301 16.61 37.94 30.54
CA LYS A 301 16.86 38.89 31.64
C LYS A 301 18.04 39.84 31.43
N VAL A 302 18.76 39.76 30.30
CA VAL A 302 19.94 40.62 30.09
C VAL A 302 19.54 41.85 29.29
N ASP A 303 19.67 43.00 29.94
CA ASP A 303 19.35 44.33 29.45
C ASP A 303 20.22 44.72 28.25
N SER A 304 19.67 45.55 27.36
CA SER A 304 20.17 45.86 26.01
C SER A 304 21.53 46.60 25.92
N SER A 305 22.23 46.80 27.04
CA SER A 305 23.42 47.65 27.15
C SER A 305 24.75 46.92 27.34
N GLN A 306 24.75 45.59 27.42
CA GLN A 306 25.97 44.79 27.42
C GLN A 306 26.17 44.06 26.10
N LEU A 307 27.36 44.22 25.49
CA LEU A 307 27.84 43.34 24.44
C LEU A 307 27.78 41.91 24.98
N SER A 308 26.77 41.16 24.54
CA SER A 308 26.74 39.73 24.80
C SER A 308 27.91 39.14 24.03
N PHE A 309 28.96 38.73 24.76
CA PHE A 309 29.92 37.80 24.21
C PHE A 309 29.10 36.64 23.65
N ASN A 310 29.22 36.41 22.35
CA ASN A 310 28.73 35.18 21.73
C ASN A 310 29.45 34.05 22.44
N LEU A 311 28.84 33.54 23.50
CA LEU A 311 29.32 32.41 24.26
C LEU A 311 29.47 31.30 23.23
N LEU A 312 30.72 30.99 22.90
CA LEU A 312 31.10 29.79 22.19
C LEU A 312 30.33 28.66 22.87
N THR A 313 29.43 28.05 22.10
CA THR A 313 28.70 26.87 22.53
C THR A 313 29.73 25.83 22.91
N SER A 314 29.60 25.26 24.10
CA SER A 314 30.49 24.20 24.57
C SER A 314 30.48 23.06 23.56
N ASP A 315 31.67 22.58 23.18
CA ASP A 315 31.80 21.40 22.36
C ASP A 315 31.06 20.23 23.02
N ILE A 316 30.46 19.36 22.20
CA ILE A 316 29.71 18.21 22.71
C ILE A 316 30.71 17.19 23.26
N GLU A 317 30.82 17.13 24.59
CA GLU A 317 31.64 16.14 25.27
C GLU A 317 30.88 14.81 25.43
N SER A 318 31.57 13.70 25.17
CA SER A 318 31.01 12.36 25.42
C SER A 318 30.94 12.11 26.92
N LEU A 319 29.74 11.83 27.44
CA LEU A 319 29.52 11.57 28.87
C LEU A 319 29.69 10.08 29.23
N GLY A 320 30.10 9.24 28.27
CA GLY A 320 30.27 7.80 28.48
C GLY A 320 28.96 7.03 28.68
N LEU A 321 27.81 7.63 28.35
CA LEU A 321 26.51 6.96 28.40
C LEU A 321 26.40 5.93 27.27
N PRO A 322 25.73 4.78 27.49
CA PRO A 322 25.49 3.83 26.41
C PRO A 322 24.57 4.45 25.37
N ASP A 323 24.83 4.16 24.10
CA ASP A 323 24.00 4.64 22.99
C ASP A 323 22.59 4.05 23.03
N ILE A 324 21.67 4.65 22.29
CA ILE A 324 20.30 4.15 22.19
C ILE A 324 20.27 2.79 21.50
N THR A 325 19.38 1.91 21.96
CA THR A 325 19.18 0.61 21.31
C THR A 325 18.37 0.76 20.03
N GLN A 326 18.48 -0.21 19.10
CA GLN A 326 17.64 -0.23 17.89
C GLN A 326 16.14 -0.22 18.22
N GLU A 327 15.71 -0.87 19.31
CA GLU A 327 14.33 -0.85 19.77
C GLU A 327 13.89 0.54 20.25
N GLU A 328 14.77 1.27 20.94
CA GLU A 328 14.52 2.65 21.38
C GLU A 328 14.43 3.59 20.17
N GLN A 329 15.33 3.44 19.20
CA GLN A 329 15.30 4.20 17.95
C GLN A 329 13.98 3.97 17.19
N LEU A 330 13.59 2.71 17.00
CA LEU A 330 12.36 2.36 16.31
C LEU A 330 11.12 2.93 17.01
N LYS A 331 11.08 2.89 18.35
CA LYS A 331 10.00 3.49 19.14
C LYS A 331 9.96 5.01 18.96
N ALA A 332 11.11 5.68 18.90
CA ALA A 332 11.20 7.11 18.64
C ALA A 332 10.69 7.46 17.23
N GLU A 333 11.12 6.73 16.21
CA GLU A 333 10.67 6.89 14.83
C GLU A 333 9.15 6.72 14.69
N LEU A 334 8.57 5.68 15.30
CA LEU A 334 7.12 5.46 15.28
C LEU A 334 6.36 6.56 16.02
N LYS A 335 6.90 7.08 17.13
CA LYS A 335 6.27 8.16 17.90
C LYS A 335 6.30 9.49 17.14
N VAL A 336 7.41 9.80 16.48
CA VAL A 336 7.63 11.10 15.83
C VAL A 336 7.14 11.12 14.38
N LEU A 337 7.43 10.08 13.61
CA LEU A 337 7.15 10.00 12.17
C LEU A 337 5.95 9.10 11.85
N GLY A 338 5.49 8.27 12.80
CA GLY A 338 4.47 7.25 12.52
C GLY A 338 4.95 6.12 11.61
N MET A 339 6.25 6.02 11.37
CA MET A 339 6.88 5.11 10.41
C MET A 339 8.13 4.48 11.02
N ASP A 340 8.45 3.28 10.59
CA ASP A 340 9.64 2.53 10.96
C ASP A 340 10.71 2.75 9.89
N VAL A 341 11.64 3.69 10.08
CA VAL A 341 12.59 4.17 9.05
C VAL A 341 13.88 3.35 9.06
N SER A 342 14.40 3.05 10.24
CA SER A 342 15.64 2.30 10.45
C SER A 342 15.51 0.81 10.12
N SER A 343 14.43 0.18 10.57
CA SER A 343 14.19 -1.27 10.39
C SER A 343 12.70 -1.59 10.49
N HIS A 344 12.27 -2.73 9.94
CA HIS A 344 10.86 -3.12 9.99
C HIS A 344 10.38 -3.37 11.44
N LEU A 345 9.12 -3.07 11.78
CA LEU A 345 8.55 -3.27 13.13
C LEU A 345 8.73 -4.67 13.71
N LEU A 346 8.85 -5.69 12.85
CA LEU A 346 9.00 -7.08 13.27
C LEU A 346 10.45 -7.49 13.50
N ALA A 347 11.43 -6.65 13.14
CA ALA A 347 12.85 -6.96 13.28
C ALA A 347 13.25 -7.35 14.72
N PRO A 348 12.76 -6.67 15.79
CA PRO A 348 13.07 -7.06 17.17
C PRO A 348 12.57 -8.47 17.55
N TYR A 349 11.54 -8.96 16.87
CA TYR A 349 10.94 -10.27 17.16
C TYR A 349 11.61 -11.42 16.41
N GLY A 350 12.64 -11.16 15.58
CA GLY A 350 13.20 -12.14 14.64
C GLY A 350 13.60 -13.48 15.27
N GLN A 351 14.22 -13.49 16.45
CA GLN A 351 14.60 -14.74 17.14
C GLN A 351 13.38 -15.57 17.54
N PHE A 352 12.34 -14.91 18.06
CA PHE A 352 11.08 -15.56 18.42
C PHE A 352 10.33 -16.07 17.19
N LEU A 353 10.28 -15.28 16.11
CA LEU A 353 9.61 -15.70 14.87
C LEU A 353 10.28 -16.91 14.23
N ASN A 354 11.61 -17.00 14.32
CA ASN A 354 12.36 -18.15 13.83
C ASN A 354 12.13 -19.39 14.71
N SER A 355 12.00 -19.25 16.03
CA SER A 355 11.79 -20.40 16.93
C SER A 355 10.42 -21.05 16.77
N ILE A 356 9.39 -20.26 16.44
CA ILE A 356 8.04 -20.77 16.19
C ILE A 356 7.81 -21.20 14.72
N GLY A 357 8.80 -21.04 13.85
CA GLY A 357 8.73 -21.45 12.45
C GLY A 357 7.75 -20.63 11.60
N VAL A 358 7.71 -19.31 11.80
CA VAL A 358 6.87 -18.42 10.97
C VAL A 358 7.29 -18.49 9.50
N THR A 359 6.29 -18.64 8.63
CA THR A 359 6.49 -18.59 7.17
C THR A 359 6.43 -17.15 6.69
N LYS A 360 7.46 -16.71 5.97
CA LYS A 360 7.50 -15.39 5.32
C LYS A 360 6.54 -15.34 4.14
N SER A 361 6.01 -14.16 3.84
CA SER A 361 5.19 -13.85 2.66
C SER A 361 5.86 -14.31 1.36
N SER A 362 7.18 -14.15 1.24
CA SER A 362 8.01 -14.63 0.12
C SER A 362 7.86 -16.11 -0.16
N ASP A 363 7.77 -16.89 0.91
CA ASP A 363 7.85 -18.35 0.86
C ASP A 363 6.46 -19.00 0.76
N LEU A 364 5.39 -18.25 1.00
CA LEU A 364 4.02 -18.74 0.84
C LEU A 364 3.74 -19.26 -0.57
N ILE A 365 4.36 -18.67 -1.59
CA ILE A 365 4.19 -19.13 -2.98
C ILE A 365 4.80 -20.52 -3.23
N LYS A 366 5.76 -20.96 -2.40
CA LYS A 366 6.38 -22.29 -2.49
C LYS A 366 5.56 -23.36 -1.78
N ALA A 367 4.67 -22.96 -0.88
CA ALA A 367 3.90 -23.89 -0.07
C ALA A 367 2.67 -24.46 -0.82
N ARG A 368 2.33 -25.70 -0.49
CA ARG A 368 1.22 -26.45 -1.11
C ARG A 368 -0.13 -25.97 -0.58
N SER A 369 -1.17 -26.12 -1.39
CA SER A 369 -2.54 -25.88 -0.91
C SER A 369 -2.89 -26.86 0.22
N GLY A 370 -3.57 -26.37 1.25
CA GLY A 370 -3.91 -27.12 2.46
C GLY A 370 -2.80 -27.22 3.51
N ALA A 371 -1.59 -26.70 3.22
CA ALA A 371 -0.53 -26.67 4.21
C ALA A 371 -0.89 -25.71 5.37
N SER A 372 -0.72 -26.17 6.61
CA SER A 372 -0.83 -25.33 7.80
C SER A 372 0.40 -24.45 7.90
N VAL A 373 0.19 -23.14 8.00
CA VAL A 373 1.24 -22.13 8.15
C VAL A 373 0.93 -21.20 9.32
N VAL A 374 2.00 -20.65 9.88
CA VAL A 374 1.95 -19.55 10.84
C VAL A 374 2.55 -18.33 10.15
N VAL A 375 1.81 -17.24 10.12
CA VAL A 375 2.24 -15.96 9.57
C VAL A 375 2.13 -14.89 10.63
N VAL A 376 2.93 -13.85 10.47
CA VAL A 376 2.93 -12.70 11.36
C VAL A 376 2.92 -11.44 10.51
N GLY A 377 2.33 -10.37 11.02
CA GLY A 377 2.50 -9.08 10.37
C GLY A 377 1.88 -7.93 11.12
N VAL A 378 2.19 -6.74 10.64
CA VAL A 378 1.54 -5.51 11.02
C VAL A 378 0.26 -5.37 10.20
N LYS A 379 -0.85 -5.06 10.86
CA LYS A 379 -2.16 -4.86 10.22
C LYS A 379 -2.12 -3.69 9.24
N VAL A 380 -2.41 -3.97 7.97
CA VAL A 380 -2.52 -2.98 6.90
C VAL A 380 -3.97 -2.59 6.68
N ALA A 381 -4.83 -3.56 6.44
CA ALA A 381 -6.22 -3.35 6.11
C ALA A 381 -7.10 -4.45 6.71
N LEU A 382 -8.31 -4.06 7.15
CA LEU A 382 -9.34 -4.97 7.64
C LEU A 382 -10.66 -4.63 6.95
N GLN A 383 -11.16 -5.55 6.14
CA GLN A 383 -12.44 -5.41 5.45
C GLN A 383 -13.43 -6.45 5.97
N THR A 384 -14.67 -6.05 6.21
CA THR A 384 -15.73 -6.95 6.70
C THR A 384 -16.97 -6.93 5.82
N PRO A 385 -16.86 -7.30 4.53
CA PRO A 385 -18.01 -7.28 3.63
C PRO A 385 -19.06 -8.34 4.02
N PRO A 386 -20.35 -8.05 3.79
CA PRO A 386 -21.40 -9.06 3.92
C PRO A 386 -21.30 -10.09 2.79
N ILE A 387 -21.45 -11.37 3.11
CA ILE A 387 -21.55 -12.44 2.09
C ILE A 387 -23.01 -12.77 1.76
N ARG A 388 -23.22 -13.46 0.64
CA ARG A 388 -24.55 -13.85 0.11
C ARG A 388 -25.43 -14.58 1.14
N THR A 389 -24.82 -15.27 2.10
CA THR A 389 -25.50 -16.00 3.18
C THR A 389 -25.91 -15.12 4.37
N GLY A 390 -25.70 -13.80 4.31
CA GLY A 390 -25.99 -12.84 5.39
C GLY A 390 -24.94 -12.78 6.49
N LYS A 391 -24.00 -13.73 6.51
CA LYS A 391 -22.88 -13.79 7.46
C LYS A 391 -21.80 -12.76 7.09
N ARG A 392 -20.91 -12.44 8.04
CA ARG A 392 -19.77 -11.55 7.81
C ARG A 392 -18.49 -12.36 7.64
N VAL A 393 -17.63 -11.95 6.72
CA VAL A 393 -16.27 -12.49 6.56
C VAL A 393 -15.28 -11.37 6.82
N MET A 394 -14.19 -11.63 7.53
CA MET A 394 -13.11 -10.65 7.71
C MET A 394 -11.96 -10.98 6.78
N PHE A 395 -11.58 -10.02 5.96
CA PHE A 395 -10.36 -10.04 5.16
C PHE A 395 -9.34 -9.14 5.85
N LEU A 396 -8.24 -9.74 6.31
CA LEU A 396 -7.16 -9.06 7.01
C LEU A 396 -5.91 -9.15 6.15
N THR A 397 -5.32 -8.01 5.82
CA THR A 397 -4.00 -7.94 5.16
C THR A 397 -2.95 -7.62 6.21
N LEU A 398 -1.92 -8.48 6.30
CA LEU A 398 -0.80 -8.35 7.21
C LEU A 398 0.49 -8.15 6.43
N ASP A 399 1.31 -7.20 6.84
CA ASP A 399 2.62 -6.92 6.26
C ASP A 399 3.74 -7.43 7.18
N ASP A 400 4.64 -8.23 6.62
CA ASP A 400 5.75 -8.86 7.34
C ASP A 400 7.12 -8.27 6.99
N GLY A 401 7.15 -7.16 6.25
CA GLY A 401 8.36 -6.51 5.76
C GLY A 401 9.03 -7.24 4.58
N HIS A 402 8.47 -8.38 4.17
CA HIS A 402 8.84 -9.11 2.94
C HIS A 402 7.68 -9.11 1.93
N GLY A 403 6.50 -8.64 2.33
CA GLY A 403 5.29 -8.62 1.50
C GLY A 403 4.01 -8.61 2.32
N CYS A 404 2.89 -8.45 1.62
CA CYS A 404 1.56 -8.54 2.21
C CYS A 404 1.01 -9.96 2.12
N ASN A 405 0.37 -10.40 3.20
CA ASN A 405 -0.33 -11.66 3.34
C ASN A 405 -1.82 -11.42 3.52
N ASP A 406 -2.66 -12.02 2.68
CA ASP A 406 -4.11 -11.91 2.80
C ASP A 406 -4.70 -13.10 3.56
N LEU A 407 -5.33 -12.81 4.69
CA LEU A 407 -5.98 -13.77 5.57
C LEU A 407 -7.50 -13.60 5.52
N THR A 408 -8.20 -14.72 5.42
CA THR A 408 -9.66 -14.78 5.48
C THR A 408 -10.09 -15.50 6.76
N PHE A 409 -10.81 -14.79 7.63
CA PHE A 409 -11.45 -15.36 8.81
C PHE A 409 -12.94 -15.57 8.53
N PHE A 410 -13.35 -16.83 8.49
CA PHE A 410 -14.75 -17.21 8.41
C PHE A 410 -15.42 -17.11 9.78
N GLU A 411 -16.75 -17.16 9.81
CA GLU A 411 -17.58 -16.97 11.01
C GLU A 411 -17.09 -17.77 12.24
N SER A 412 -16.79 -19.05 12.07
CA SER A 412 -16.33 -19.93 13.16
C SER A 412 -15.00 -19.48 13.80
N ALA A 413 -14.14 -18.78 13.05
CA ALA A 413 -12.91 -18.20 13.58
C ALA A 413 -13.14 -16.79 14.14
N GLN A 414 -14.15 -16.07 13.66
CA GLN A 414 -14.42 -14.71 14.12
C GLN A 414 -14.93 -14.65 15.55
N GLU A 415 -15.77 -15.59 15.98
CA GLU A 415 -16.36 -15.60 17.33
C GLU A 415 -15.30 -15.43 18.43
N ASN A 416 -14.13 -16.06 18.24
CA ASN A 416 -13.06 -16.07 19.22
C ASN A 416 -12.03 -14.94 19.02
N PHE A 417 -11.80 -14.49 17.79
CA PHE A 417 -10.66 -13.61 17.45
C PHE A 417 -11.03 -12.23 16.92
N ALA A 418 -12.31 -11.93 16.69
CA ALA A 418 -12.76 -10.66 16.11
C ALA A 418 -12.35 -9.43 16.93
N TYR A 419 -12.42 -9.50 18.26
CA TYR A 419 -12.01 -8.40 19.14
C TYR A 419 -10.51 -8.11 19.02
N LEU A 420 -9.69 -9.15 19.04
CA LEU A 420 -8.23 -9.06 18.90
C LEU A 420 -7.84 -8.46 17.55
N ILE A 421 -8.40 -8.98 16.45
CA ILE A 421 -8.08 -8.51 15.10
C ILE A 421 -8.43 -7.01 14.91
N ARG A 422 -9.50 -6.52 15.55
CA ARG A 422 -9.91 -5.11 15.47
C ARG A 422 -8.99 -4.19 16.26
N ASN A 423 -8.59 -4.59 17.47
CA ASN A 423 -7.90 -3.69 18.41
C ASN A 423 -6.38 -3.80 18.39
N THR A 424 -5.82 -4.91 17.89
CA THR A 424 -4.37 -5.13 17.84
C THR A 424 -3.81 -4.76 16.46
N SER A 425 -2.60 -4.19 16.44
CA SER A 425 -1.86 -3.88 15.20
C SER A 425 -0.85 -4.96 14.81
N LEU A 426 -0.21 -5.64 15.77
CA LEU A 426 0.75 -6.72 15.52
C LEU A 426 0.10 -8.08 15.76
N ILE A 427 -0.13 -8.82 14.68
CA ILE A 427 -0.94 -10.05 14.73
C ILE A 427 -0.07 -11.23 14.32
N LEU A 428 -0.07 -12.26 15.16
CA LEU A 428 0.37 -13.61 14.83
C LEU A 428 -0.86 -14.44 14.45
N ALA A 429 -0.86 -15.07 13.28
CA ALA A 429 -2.00 -15.83 12.79
C ALA A 429 -1.59 -17.21 12.29
N ARG A 430 -2.45 -18.20 12.55
CA ARG A 430 -2.32 -19.56 12.02
C ARG A 430 -3.45 -19.82 11.03
N GLY A 431 -3.14 -20.52 9.95
CA GLY A 431 -4.15 -20.92 8.98
C GLY A 431 -3.66 -21.92 7.96
N GLU A 432 -4.54 -22.24 7.02
CA GLU A 432 -4.27 -23.14 5.90
C GLU A 432 -4.14 -22.36 4.59
N ILE A 433 -3.16 -22.72 3.78
CA ILE A 433 -2.97 -22.10 2.47
C ILE A 433 -4.09 -22.52 1.51
N ARG A 434 -4.65 -21.53 0.82
CA ARG A 434 -5.56 -21.70 -0.30
C ARG A 434 -4.93 -21.09 -1.56
N ARG A 435 -4.65 -21.94 -2.53
CA ARG A 435 -4.15 -21.51 -3.84
C ARG A 435 -5.29 -21.28 -4.82
N THR A 436 -5.22 -20.17 -5.54
CA THR A 436 -6.12 -19.80 -6.63
C THR A 436 -5.24 -19.48 -7.85
N GLY A 437 -4.99 -20.48 -8.69
CA GLY A 437 -4.07 -20.37 -9.83
C GLY A 437 -2.59 -20.37 -9.43
N PRO A 438 -1.69 -19.99 -10.36
CA PRO A 438 -0.24 -20.12 -10.15
C PRO A 438 0.30 -19.22 -9.03
N ARG A 439 -0.18 -17.97 -8.95
CA ARG A 439 0.33 -16.93 -8.02
C ARG A 439 -0.67 -16.46 -6.98
N GLY A 440 -1.95 -16.84 -7.08
CA GLY A 440 -2.94 -16.47 -6.09
C GLY A 440 -2.77 -17.31 -4.84
N VAL A 441 -2.23 -16.73 -3.77
CA VAL A 441 -2.09 -17.37 -2.47
C VAL A 441 -2.87 -16.57 -1.45
N SER A 442 -3.72 -17.25 -0.70
CA SER A 442 -4.50 -16.68 0.39
C SER A 442 -4.48 -17.65 1.56
N ILE A 443 -4.67 -17.15 2.78
CA ILE A 443 -4.65 -17.99 3.98
C ILE A 443 -6.05 -18.03 4.56
N ARG A 444 -6.61 -19.24 4.72
CA ARG A 444 -7.80 -19.44 5.54
C ARG A 444 -7.35 -19.50 6.99
N ALA A 445 -7.57 -18.42 7.72
CA ALA A 445 -7.12 -18.31 9.10
C ALA A 445 -8.00 -19.15 10.04
N THR A 446 -7.35 -19.89 10.93
CA THR A 446 -7.96 -20.73 11.96
C THR A 446 -7.76 -20.16 13.37
N GLY A 447 -6.75 -19.30 13.56
CA GLY A 447 -6.48 -18.64 14.84
C GLY A 447 -5.64 -17.37 14.71
N ALA A 448 -5.75 -16.49 15.70
CA ALA A 448 -4.97 -15.26 15.79
C ALA A 448 -4.63 -14.90 17.25
N TRP A 449 -3.47 -14.31 17.47
CA TRP A 449 -2.93 -13.90 18.77
C TRP A 449 -2.24 -12.54 18.66
N ASP A 450 -2.14 -11.82 19.78
CA ASP A 450 -1.33 -10.61 19.87
C ASP A 450 0.15 -11.01 19.90
N LEU A 451 0.93 -10.45 18.98
CA LEU A 451 2.35 -10.76 18.89
C LEU A 451 3.10 -10.38 20.17
N LYS A 452 2.72 -9.28 20.83
CA LYS A 452 3.42 -8.77 22.03
C LYS A 452 3.23 -9.70 23.22
N ASP A 453 2.02 -10.22 23.38
CA ASP A 453 1.69 -11.16 24.46
C ASP A 453 2.41 -12.50 24.23
N ALA A 454 2.38 -13.00 22.99
CA ALA A 454 3.08 -14.23 22.62
C ALA A 454 4.60 -14.11 22.85
N TYR A 455 5.21 -12.98 22.47
CA TYR A 455 6.62 -12.71 22.69
C TYR A 455 6.98 -12.59 24.18
N SER A 456 6.11 -11.95 24.97
CA SER A 456 6.33 -11.80 26.42
C SER A 456 6.32 -13.15 27.14
N SER A 457 5.38 -14.03 26.78
CA SER A 457 5.33 -15.41 27.30
C SER A 457 6.58 -16.20 26.94
N TRP A 458 7.01 -16.15 25.67
CA TRP A 458 8.24 -16.83 25.23
C TRP A 458 9.50 -16.32 25.94
N LYS A 459 9.60 -15.00 26.17
CA LYS A 459 10.73 -14.39 26.88
C LYS A 459 10.77 -14.83 28.34
N ASN A 460 9.61 -15.02 28.97
CA ASN A 460 9.52 -15.50 30.35
C ASN A 460 9.89 -16.98 30.46
N GLU A 461 9.41 -17.84 29.55
CA GLU A 461 9.81 -19.26 29.51
C GLU A 461 11.32 -19.42 29.25
N SER A 462 11.88 -18.64 28.33
CA SER A 462 13.32 -18.66 28.01
C SER A 462 14.20 -18.17 29.16
N LYS A 463 13.66 -17.37 30.09
CA LYS A 463 14.34 -16.94 31.31
C LYS A 463 14.27 -17.97 32.44
N ILE A 464 13.27 -18.86 32.42
CA ILE A 464 13.11 -19.94 33.41
C ILE A 464 13.95 -21.16 33.01
N ALA A 465 14.20 -21.35 31.71
CA ALA A 465 15.04 -22.43 31.18
C ALA A 465 16.56 -22.14 31.21
N LYS A 466 16.97 -20.94 31.60
CA LYS A 466 18.37 -20.54 31.88
C LYS A 466 18.55 -20.38 33.38
#